data_AF-A0A4S8L9A4-F1
#
_entry.id   AF-A0A4S8L9A4-F1
#
_cell.length_a   1.000
_cell.length_b   1.000
_cell.length_c   1.000
_cell.angle_alpha   90.00
_cell.angle_beta   90.00
_cell.angle_gamma   90.00
#
_symmetry.space_group_name_H-M   'P 1'
#
loop_
_entity.id
_entity.type
_entity.pdbx_description
1 polymer ?
#
loop_
_entity_poly.entity_id
_entity_poly.type
_entity_poly.pdbx_seq_one_letter_code
_entity_poly.pdbx_strand_id
1 'polypeptide(L)'
;MRFLGNGLSSTASGSFLVQKTKATHHQMSQLIRNPMLETVPTDIPRPDWSLLDKNIPPGSSSESSIKSVLEERCKQLEEELRKAQTVVEVQDAIIEGQNAQLIVQNMGMEKLNFERTLLFPGGKGRHLTSDEFISQKRAMEEDKKREIEEKVARATGRAARKVQKARIELAWRRIQREHAEEVERHKEECQALKNAGTKTKDLPKGPGRCRLKSSVTEDDYRESDGLVSSILDVEELEKD
;
A
#
# COMPACT_ATOMS: atom_id res chain seq x y z
N MET A 1 -23.96 -3.58 6.57
CA MET A 1 -23.82 -3.43 5.10
C MET A 1 -25.07 -2.80 4.44
N ARG A 2 -25.70 -1.76 5.01
CA ARG A 2 -26.82 -1.06 4.32
C ARG A 2 -26.42 0.28 3.70
N PHE A 3 -25.32 0.89 4.16
CA PHE A 3 -24.84 2.18 3.65
C PHE A 3 -24.13 2.12 2.29
N LEU A 4 -23.64 0.95 1.87
CA LEU A 4 -22.99 0.77 0.56
C LEU A 4 -24.00 0.51 -0.58
N GLY A 5 -25.26 0.14 -0.27
CA GLY A 5 -26.26 -0.20 -1.29
C GLY A 5 -26.83 1.03 -2.02
N ASN A 6 -27.04 2.14 -1.30
CA ASN A 6 -27.73 3.31 -1.86
C ASN A 6 -26.91 4.09 -2.89
N GLY A 7 -25.57 4.07 -2.79
CA GLY A 7 -24.69 4.71 -3.77
C GLY A 7 -24.51 3.88 -5.06
N LEU A 8 -24.62 2.56 -4.96
CA LEU A 8 -24.52 1.65 -6.11
C LEU A 8 -25.80 1.63 -6.94
N SER A 9 -26.96 1.83 -6.32
CA SER A 9 -28.26 1.86 -7.03
C SER A 9 -28.51 3.16 -7.81
N SER A 10 -27.78 4.25 -7.53
CA SER A 10 -28.01 5.55 -8.19
C SER A 10 -27.19 5.77 -9.46
N THR A 11 -26.34 4.82 -9.86
CA THR A 11 -25.51 4.91 -11.07
C THR A 11 -26.03 3.96 -12.13
N ALA A 12 -26.70 4.50 -13.16
CA ALA A 12 -27.27 3.71 -14.26
C ALA A 12 -26.21 3.05 -15.18
N SER A 13 -24.93 3.43 -15.06
CA SER A 13 -23.85 2.91 -15.89
C SER A 13 -22.49 3.06 -15.19
N GLY A 14 -22.31 2.37 -14.07
CA GLY A 14 -21.02 2.26 -13.38
C GLY A 14 -20.69 0.79 -13.07
N SER A 15 -19.67 0.23 -13.73
CA SER A 15 -19.11 -1.06 -13.35
C SER A 15 -18.13 -0.85 -12.19
N PHE A 16 -18.48 -1.29 -10.98
CA PHE A 16 -17.58 -1.22 -9.84
C PHE A 16 -16.93 -2.58 -9.59
N LEU A 17 -15.61 -2.61 -9.53
CA LEU A 17 -14.86 -3.76 -9.02
C LEU A 17 -15.05 -3.83 -7.50
N VAL A 18 -16.11 -4.49 -7.06
CA VAL A 18 -16.29 -4.84 -5.65
C VAL A 18 -15.41 -6.04 -5.38
N GLN A 19 -14.15 -5.80 -5.01
CA GLN A 19 -13.29 -6.85 -4.51
C GLN A 19 -13.93 -7.43 -3.23
N LYS A 20 -14.18 -8.75 -3.21
CA LYS A 20 -14.69 -9.43 -2.02
C LYS A 20 -13.75 -9.12 -0.86
N THR A 21 -14.28 -8.51 0.20
CA THR A 21 -13.53 -8.31 1.44
C THR A 21 -13.16 -9.69 2.00
N LYS A 22 -11.86 -9.98 2.09
CA LYS A 22 -11.34 -11.30 2.50
C LYS A 22 -11.67 -11.65 3.95
N ALA A 23 -11.91 -10.64 4.79
CA ALA A 23 -12.45 -10.80 6.13
C ALA A 23 -13.81 -10.08 6.24
N THR A 24 -14.83 -10.84 6.62
CA THR A 24 -16.13 -10.26 6.97
C THR A 24 -16.05 -9.61 8.35
N HIS A 25 -16.85 -8.57 8.58
CA HIS A 25 -17.01 -7.97 9.91
C HIS A 25 -17.28 -9.03 10.99
N HIS A 26 -18.01 -10.09 10.64
CA HIS A 26 -18.29 -11.20 11.55
C HIS A 26 -17.01 -11.95 11.96
N GLN A 27 -16.13 -12.28 11.01
CA GLN A 27 -14.83 -12.90 11.29
C GLN A 27 -13.94 -11.98 12.12
N MET A 28 -13.92 -10.67 11.82
CA MET A 28 -13.17 -9.70 12.61
C MET A 28 -13.72 -9.57 14.03
N SER A 29 -15.05 -9.56 14.22
CA SER A 29 -15.68 -9.50 15.54
C SER A 29 -15.48 -10.77 16.39
N GLN A 30 -15.22 -11.92 15.75
CA GLN A 30 -14.88 -13.15 16.46
C GLN A 30 -13.42 -13.16 16.92
N LEU A 31 -12.52 -12.56 16.14
CA LEU A 31 -11.08 -12.50 16.40
C LEU A 31 -10.71 -11.38 17.37
N ILE A 32 -11.30 -10.20 17.18
CA ILE A 32 -11.14 -9.02 18.02
C ILE A 32 -12.29 -9.03 19.03
N ARG A 33 -12.15 -9.85 20.08
CA ARG A 33 -13.06 -9.78 21.23
C ARG A 33 -12.86 -8.44 21.94
N ASN A 34 -13.94 -7.83 22.44
CA ASN A 34 -13.82 -6.63 23.27
C ASN A 34 -12.87 -6.92 24.44
N PRO A 35 -11.95 -5.99 24.77
CA PRO A 35 -11.07 -6.16 25.91
C PRO A 35 -11.93 -6.36 27.16
N MET A 36 -11.69 -7.44 27.89
CA MET A 36 -12.32 -7.62 29.19
C MET A 36 -11.59 -6.71 30.18
N LEU A 37 -12.16 -5.52 30.40
CA LEU A 37 -11.73 -4.63 31.46
C LEU A 37 -12.26 -5.19 32.79
N GLU A 38 -11.66 -6.30 33.22
CA GLU A 38 -11.88 -6.83 34.55
C GLU A 38 -11.32 -5.83 35.56
N THR A 39 -12.19 -5.35 36.43
CA THR A 39 -11.80 -4.62 37.62
C THR A 39 -11.76 -5.60 38.79
N VAL A 40 -10.96 -5.28 39.82
CA VAL A 40 -10.95 -6.07 41.05
C VAL A 40 -12.40 -6.20 41.56
N PRO A 41 -12.93 -7.43 41.72
CA PRO A 41 -14.29 -7.65 42.20
C PRO A 41 -14.59 -6.86 43.47
N THR A 42 -15.79 -6.28 43.55
CA THR A 42 -16.24 -5.50 44.72
C THR A 42 -16.33 -6.31 46.00
N ASP A 43 -16.39 -7.63 45.88
CA ASP A 43 -16.53 -8.58 46.98
C ASP A 43 -15.19 -8.80 47.73
N ILE A 44 -14.07 -8.33 47.16
CA ILE A 44 -12.77 -8.42 47.81
C ILE A 44 -12.62 -7.27 48.80
N PRO A 45 -12.35 -7.56 50.09
CA PRO A 45 -12.20 -6.53 51.11
C PRO A 45 -10.99 -5.65 50.78
N ARG A 46 -11.21 -4.33 50.72
CA ARG A 46 -10.14 -3.35 50.50
C ARG A 46 -9.40 -3.11 51.82
N PRO A 47 -8.06 -2.99 51.78
CA PRO A 47 -7.29 -2.64 52.97
C PRO A 47 -7.62 -1.22 53.43
N ASP A 48 -7.76 -1.05 54.75
CA ASP A 48 -7.91 0.24 55.39
C ASP A 48 -6.54 0.91 55.60
N TRP A 49 -6.24 1.89 54.75
CA TRP A 49 -5.00 2.64 54.81
C TRP A 49 -4.95 3.69 55.93
N SER A 50 -6.08 3.99 56.58
CA SER A 50 -6.12 4.96 57.68
C SER A 50 -5.31 4.51 58.91
N LEU A 51 -5.03 3.22 59.05
CA LEU A 51 -4.18 2.67 60.12
C LEU A 51 -2.72 3.11 60.05
N LEU A 52 -2.28 3.64 58.90
CA LEU A 52 -0.95 4.25 58.73
C LEU A 52 -0.83 5.61 59.44
N ASP A 53 -1.96 6.24 59.78
CA ASP A 53 -1.94 7.52 60.50
C ASP A 53 -1.42 7.32 61.93
N LYS A 54 -0.35 8.04 62.27
CA LYS A 54 0.39 7.88 63.54
C LYS A 54 -0.26 8.63 64.71
N ASN A 55 -1.58 8.59 64.83
CA ASN A 55 -2.27 9.21 65.95
C ASN A 55 -2.26 8.27 67.16
N ILE A 56 -1.19 8.33 67.95
CA ILE A 56 -1.14 7.72 69.28
C ILE A 56 -1.91 8.65 70.23
N PRO A 57 -2.93 8.18 70.97
CA PRO A 57 -3.66 9.03 71.90
C PRO A 57 -2.70 9.63 72.94
N PRO A 58 -2.65 10.96 73.10
CA PRO A 58 -1.86 11.59 74.16
C PRO A 58 -2.55 11.37 75.50
N GLY A 59 -2.20 10.30 76.22
CA GLY A 59 -2.77 10.04 77.55
C GLY A 59 -2.51 8.69 78.22
N SER A 60 -1.82 7.73 77.59
CA SER A 60 -1.57 6.42 78.22
C SER A 60 -0.33 6.46 79.12
N SER A 61 -0.47 6.92 80.36
CA SER A 61 0.63 7.09 81.34
C SER A 61 1.14 5.79 81.99
N SER A 62 0.72 4.62 81.52
CA SER A 62 1.15 3.30 82.03
C SER A 62 1.77 2.46 80.92
N GLU A 63 3.00 1.98 81.16
CA GLU A 63 3.81 1.19 80.24
C GLU A 63 3.11 -0.12 79.80
N SER A 64 2.31 -0.72 80.70
CA SER A 64 1.50 -1.91 80.41
C SER A 64 0.36 -1.66 79.42
N SER A 65 -0.27 -0.48 79.49
CA SER A 65 -1.38 -0.07 78.61
C SER A 65 -0.87 0.30 77.21
N ILE A 66 0.32 0.87 77.11
CA ILE A 66 0.96 1.18 75.82
C ILE A 66 1.27 -0.11 75.06
N LYS A 67 1.83 -1.12 75.74
CA LYS A 67 2.18 -2.41 75.12
C LYS A 67 0.95 -3.12 74.54
N SER A 68 -0.15 -3.21 75.29
CA SER A 68 -1.38 -3.84 74.79
C SER A 68 -1.98 -3.10 73.59
N VAL A 69 -1.92 -1.75 73.58
CA VAL A 69 -2.41 -0.93 72.46
C VAL A 69 -1.56 -1.13 71.20
N LEU A 70 -0.23 -1.26 71.37
CA LEU A 70 0.69 -1.56 70.27
C LEU A 70 0.48 -2.97 69.70
N GLU A 71 0.31 -3.98 70.57
CA GLU A 71 0.04 -5.36 70.13
C GLU A 71 -1.27 -5.46 69.34
N GLU A 72 -2.32 -4.78 69.79
CA GLU A 72 -3.59 -4.73 69.07
C GLU A 72 -3.45 -4.03 67.72
N ARG A 73 -2.72 -2.91 67.67
CA ARG A 73 -2.43 -2.21 66.41
C ARG A 73 -1.61 -3.06 65.45
N CYS A 74 -0.64 -3.83 65.95
CA CYS A 74 0.14 -4.76 65.12
C CYS A 74 -0.76 -5.83 64.50
N LYS A 75 -1.69 -6.42 65.26
CA LYS A 75 -2.65 -7.39 64.74
C LYS A 75 -3.54 -6.79 63.65
N GLN A 76 -4.06 -5.58 63.86
CA GLN A 76 -4.88 -4.88 62.87
C GLN A 76 -4.09 -4.60 61.58
N LEU A 77 -2.83 -4.15 61.71
CA LEU A 77 -1.95 -3.94 60.56
C LEU A 77 -1.64 -5.25 59.82
N GLU A 78 -1.45 -6.36 60.52
CA GLU A 78 -1.24 -7.68 59.90
C GLU A 78 -2.48 -8.14 59.12
N GLU A 79 -3.69 -7.92 59.65
CA GLU A 79 -4.94 -8.23 58.97
C GLU A 79 -5.15 -7.37 57.72
N GLU A 80 -4.88 -6.07 57.79
CA GLU A 80 -4.96 -5.18 56.62
C GLU A 80 -3.89 -5.50 55.57
N LEU A 81 -2.68 -5.89 55.98
CA LEU A 81 -1.63 -6.34 55.07
C LEU A 81 -2.06 -7.60 54.30
N ARG A 82 -2.72 -8.56 54.97
CA ARG A 82 -3.26 -9.75 54.30
C ARG A 82 -4.32 -9.39 53.27
N LYS A 83 -5.20 -8.43 53.57
CA LYS A 83 -6.19 -7.93 52.58
C LYS A 83 -5.51 -7.28 51.38
N ALA A 84 -4.47 -6.48 51.62
CA ALA A 84 -3.68 -5.86 50.56
C ALA A 84 -2.99 -6.91 49.68
N GLN A 85 -2.42 -7.96 50.27
CA GLN A 85 -1.81 -9.07 49.52
C GLN A 85 -2.83 -9.75 48.59
N THR A 86 -4.02 -10.08 49.09
CA THR A 86 -5.09 -10.68 48.27
C THR A 86 -5.49 -9.78 47.10
N VAL A 87 -5.57 -8.46 47.30
CA VAL A 87 -5.87 -7.51 46.22
C VAL A 87 -4.79 -7.52 45.15
N VAL A 88 -3.52 -7.55 45.53
CA VAL A 88 -2.38 -7.61 44.58
C VAL A 88 -2.42 -8.92 43.78
N GLU A 89 -2.61 -10.06 44.44
CA GLU A 89 -2.67 -11.36 43.75
C GLU A 89 -3.79 -11.41 42.71
N VAL A 90 -4.96 -10.84 43.03
CA VAL A 90 -6.07 -10.75 42.08
C VAL A 90 -5.77 -9.78 40.94
N GLN A 91 -5.12 -8.65 41.21
CA GLN A 91 -4.70 -7.71 40.17
C GLN A 91 -3.69 -8.34 39.21
N ASP A 92 -2.73 -9.09 39.73
CA ASP A 92 -1.73 -9.79 38.91
C ASP A 92 -2.40 -10.82 37.99
N ALA A 93 -3.34 -11.60 38.51
CA ALA A 93 -4.12 -12.56 37.70
C ALA A 93 -4.93 -11.86 36.59
N ILE A 94 -5.53 -10.70 36.88
CA ILE A 94 -6.26 -9.90 35.88
C ILE A 94 -5.29 -9.38 34.80
N ILE A 95 -4.13 -8.84 35.19
CA ILE A 95 -3.11 -8.35 34.26
C ILE A 95 -2.60 -9.48 33.37
N GLU A 96 -2.38 -10.66 33.93
CA GLU A 96 -1.98 -11.85 33.17
C GLU A 96 -3.04 -12.24 32.13
N GLY A 97 -4.32 -12.28 32.54
CA GLY A 97 -5.44 -12.54 31.63
C GLY A 97 -5.54 -11.52 30.50
N GLN A 98 -5.36 -10.24 30.81
CA GLN A 98 -5.34 -9.15 29.82
C GLN A 98 -4.16 -9.28 28.85
N ASN A 99 -2.96 -9.60 29.35
CA ASN A 99 -1.77 -9.82 28.52
C ASN A 99 -1.96 -11.04 27.59
N ALA A 100 -2.53 -12.13 28.10
CA ALA A 100 -2.85 -13.30 27.30
C ALA A 100 -3.87 -12.97 26.19
N GLN A 101 -4.90 -12.17 26.50
CA GLN A 101 -5.87 -11.70 25.51
C GLN A 101 -5.19 -10.88 24.40
N LEU A 102 -4.28 -9.98 24.74
CA LEU A 102 -3.51 -9.20 23.75
C LEU A 102 -2.68 -10.10 22.83
N ILE A 103 -2.02 -11.14 23.37
CA ILE A 103 -1.24 -12.10 22.57
C ILE A 103 -2.16 -12.84 21.58
N VAL A 104 -3.29 -13.36 22.05
CA VAL A 104 -4.25 -14.09 21.19
C VAL A 104 -4.81 -13.20 20.08
N GLN A 105 -5.15 -11.94 20.42
CA GLN A 105 -5.59 -10.96 19.43
C GLN A 105 -4.49 -10.68 18.40
N ASN A 106 -3.24 -10.47 18.83
CA ASN A 106 -2.11 -10.25 17.94
C ASN A 106 -1.86 -11.44 17.00
N MET A 107 -1.91 -12.68 17.52
CA MET A 107 -1.78 -13.89 16.68
C MET A 107 -2.91 -13.99 15.65
N GLY A 108 -4.13 -13.61 16.01
CA GLY A 108 -5.24 -13.53 15.08
C GLY A 108 -5.01 -12.47 13.99
N MET A 109 -4.54 -11.29 14.38
CA MET A 109 -4.21 -10.20 13.45
C MET A 109 -3.05 -10.58 12.52
N GLU A 110 -2.03 -11.30 12.99
CA GLU A 110 -0.95 -11.83 12.14
C GLU A 110 -1.51 -12.75 11.06
N LYS A 111 -2.41 -13.68 11.39
CA LYS A 111 -3.08 -14.54 10.40
C LYS A 111 -3.84 -13.75 9.34
N LEU A 112 -4.41 -12.59 9.69
CA LEU A 112 -5.08 -11.69 8.74
C LEU A 112 -4.10 -10.80 7.96
N ASN A 113 -2.92 -10.52 8.51
CA ASN A 113 -1.88 -9.71 7.91
C ASN A 113 -0.96 -10.49 6.95
N PHE A 114 -1.05 -11.82 6.88
CA PHE A 114 -0.26 -12.66 5.95
C PHE A 114 -0.44 -12.32 4.46
N GLU A 115 -1.42 -11.50 4.09
CA GLU A 115 -1.63 -11.07 2.70
C GLU A 115 -1.55 -9.54 2.49
N ARG A 116 -1.09 -8.79 3.50
CA ARG A 116 -0.85 -7.34 3.37
C ARG A 116 0.58 -7.03 3.74
N THR A 117 1.28 -6.41 2.80
CA THR A 117 2.57 -5.71 2.88
C THR A 117 3.08 -5.60 4.31
N LEU A 118 4.10 -6.39 4.66
CA LEU A 118 4.76 -6.33 5.96
C LEU A 118 5.16 -4.88 6.25
N LEU A 119 4.48 -4.23 7.19
CA LEU A 119 4.88 -2.91 7.70
C LEU A 119 6.22 -2.98 8.45
N PHE A 120 6.61 -4.19 8.91
CA PHE A 120 7.89 -4.46 9.58
C PHE A 120 8.40 -5.86 9.23
N PRO A 121 9.70 -6.06 8.96
CA PRO A 121 10.27 -7.39 8.82
C PRO A 121 10.07 -8.19 10.12
N GLY A 122 9.34 -9.31 10.03
CA GLY A 122 9.12 -10.24 11.14
C GLY A 122 7.88 -9.98 12.02
N GLY A 123 6.98 -9.07 11.65
CA GLY A 123 5.62 -8.98 12.23
C GLY A 123 5.51 -8.45 13.67
N LYS A 124 6.62 -8.18 14.36
CA LYS A 124 6.63 -7.68 15.74
C LYS A 124 6.63 -6.15 15.79
N GLY A 125 5.80 -5.57 16.66
CA GLY A 125 5.86 -4.15 17.00
C GLY A 125 7.19 -3.81 17.65
N ARG A 126 8.02 -3.00 17.00
CA ARG A 126 9.28 -2.49 17.55
C ARG A 126 9.08 -1.05 18.03
N HIS A 127 9.73 -0.70 19.15
CA HIS A 127 9.78 0.69 19.62
C HIS A 127 10.46 1.58 18.56
N LEU A 128 9.77 2.65 18.17
CA LEU A 128 10.08 3.51 17.01
C LEU A 128 11.23 4.51 17.24
N THR A 129 12.09 4.27 18.22
CA THR A 129 13.18 5.19 18.62
C THR A 129 14.59 4.64 18.40
N SER A 130 14.74 3.37 18.00
CA SER A 130 16.07 2.82 17.70
C SER A 130 16.63 3.38 16.39
N ASP A 131 17.89 3.77 16.36
CA ASP A 131 18.60 4.21 15.14
C ASP A 131 18.52 3.18 14.00
N GLU A 132 18.46 1.89 14.35
CA GLU A 132 18.22 0.79 13.41
C GLU A 132 16.90 0.96 12.63
N PHE A 133 15.84 1.43 13.29
CA PHE A 133 14.54 1.68 12.64
C PHE A 133 14.60 2.84 11.67
N ILE A 134 15.30 3.93 12.04
CA ILE A 134 15.49 5.09 11.15
C ILE A 134 16.26 4.65 9.90
N SER A 135 17.30 3.83 10.06
CA SER A 135 18.07 3.30 8.92
C SER A 135 17.23 2.39 8.01
N GLN A 136 16.41 1.50 8.58
CA GLN A 136 15.52 0.62 7.82
C GLN A 136 14.43 1.41 7.08
N LYS A 137 13.86 2.44 7.72
CA LYS A 137 12.87 3.30 7.08
C LYS A 137 13.46 4.07 5.90
N ARG A 138 14.68 4.61 6.06
CA ARG A 138 15.41 5.28 4.97
C ARG A 138 15.67 4.33 3.80
N ALA A 139 16.15 3.11 4.08
CA ALA A 139 16.37 2.10 3.05
C ALA A 139 15.07 1.75 2.31
N MET A 140 13.96 1.55 3.02
CA MET A 140 12.66 1.31 2.37
C MET A 140 12.16 2.50 1.55
N GLU A 141 12.38 3.74 2.00
CA GLU A 141 12.04 4.94 1.24
C GLU A 141 12.91 5.08 -0.01
N GLU A 142 14.21 4.75 0.08
CA GLU A 142 15.13 4.73 -1.06
C GLU A 142 14.77 3.65 -2.08
N ASP A 143 14.42 2.44 -1.64
CA ASP A 143 13.97 1.37 -2.52
C ASP A 143 12.66 1.74 -3.23
N LYS A 144 11.71 2.37 -2.51
CA LYS A 144 10.48 2.89 -3.12
C LYS A 144 10.77 3.97 -4.16
N LYS A 145 11.67 4.91 -3.86
CA LYS A 145 12.09 5.94 -4.82
C LYS A 145 12.70 5.32 -6.06
N ARG A 146 13.61 4.35 -5.91
CA ARG A 146 14.20 3.60 -7.02
C ARG A 146 13.16 2.87 -7.85
N GLU A 147 12.19 2.21 -7.22
CA GLU A 147 11.11 1.52 -7.93
C GLU A 147 10.26 2.50 -8.76
N ILE A 148 9.94 3.67 -8.20
CA ILE A 148 9.21 4.74 -8.90
C ILE A 148 10.05 5.28 -10.07
N GLU A 149 11.32 5.57 -9.84
CA GLU A 149 12.25 6.04 -10.89
C GLU A 149 12.37 5.01 -12.03
N GLU A 150 12.46 3.72 -11.71
CA GLU A 150 12.49 2.65 -12.71
C GLU A 150 11.15 2.50 -13.46
N LYS A 151 10.01 2.71 -12.79
CA LYS A 151 8.69 2.73 -13.44
C LYS A 151 8.57 3.92 -14.39
N VAL A 152 8.97 5.10 -13.96
CA VAL A 152 8.99 6.33 -14.78
C VAL A 152 9.93 6.15 -15.97
N ALA A 153 11.15 5.66 -15.77
CA ALA A 153 12.11 5.40 -16.85
C ALA A 153 11.59 4.37 -17.87
N ARG A 154 10.90 3.32 -17.41
CA ARG A 154 10.24 2.36 -18.30
C ARG A 154 9.07 2.97 -19.07
N ALA A 155 8.28 3.84 -18.44
CA ALA A 155 7.17 4.52 -19.11
C ALA A 155 7.68 5.50 -20.18
N THR A 156 8.66 6.33 -19.86
CA THR A 156 9.28 7.27 -20.82
C THR A 156 9.95 6.53 -21.97
N GLY A 157 10.65 5.44 -21.70
CA GLY A 157 11.24 4.58 -22.75
C GLY A 157 10.21 3.95 -23.69
N ARG A 158 9.05 3.50 -23.15
CA ARG A 158 7.94 3.00 -23.98
C ARG A 158 7.32 4.10 -24.84
N ALA A 159 7.11 5.29 -24.28
CA ALA A 159 6.57 6.43 -25.00
C ALA A 159 7.50 6.87 -26.15
N ALA A 160 8.81 6.99 -25.89
CA ALA A 160 9.80 7.34 -26.90
C ALA A 160 9.81 6.33 -28.07
N ARG A 161 9.79 5.02 -27.77
CA ARG A 161 9.70 3.97 -28.80
C ARG A 161 8.41 4.04 -29.62
N LYS A 162 7.28 4.42 -29.00
CA LYS A 162 5.99 4.58 -29.69
C LYS A 162 6.05 5.75 -30.67
N VAL A 163 6.61 6.89 -30.24
CA VAL A 163 6.82 8.08 -31.10
C VAL A 163 7.75 7.74 -32.27
N GLN A 164 8.88 7.07 -32.00
CA GLN A 164 9.82 6.69 -33.05
C GLN A 164 9.18 5.76 -34.10
N LYS A 165 8.44 4.73 -33.67
CA LYS A 165 7.71 3.85 -34.59
C LYS A 165 6.67 4.61 -35.42
N ALA A 166 5.98 5.58 -34.82
CA ALA A 166 5.00 6.40 -35.53
C ALA A 166 5.65 7.30 -36.58
N ARG A 167 6.81 7.91 -36.29
CA ARG A 167 7.59 8.70 -37.26
C ARG A 167 8.02 7.86 -38.47
N ILE A 168 8.59 6.68 -38.21
CA ILE A 168 9.01 5.75 -39.28
C ILE A 168 7.81 5.30 -40.13
N GLU A 169 6.66 5.03 -39.51
CA GLU A 169 5.43 4.65 -40.22
C GLU A 169 4.93 5.77 -41.15
N LEU A 170 4.94 7.03 -40.68
CA LEU A 170 4.51 8.18 -41.49
C LEU A 170 5.46 8.43 -42.66
N ALA A 171 6.77 8.41 -42.41
CA ALA A 171 7.79 8.55 -43.46
C ALA A 171 7.65 7.45 -44.52
N TRP A 172 7.44 6.20 -44.09
CA TRP A 172 7.25 5.07 -45.00
C TRP A 172 5.98 5.22 -45.86
N ARG A 173 4.87 5.68 -45.28
CA ARG A 173 3.63 5.94 -46.03
C ARG A 173 3.80 7.02 -47.08
N ARG A 174 4.58 8.08 -46.79
CA ARG A 174 4.92 9.10 -47.80
C ARG A 174 5.70 8.49 -48.95
N ILE A 175 6.78 7.75 -48.65
CA ILE A 175 7.63 7.11 -49.67
C ILE A 175 6.82 6.15 -50.55
N GLN A 176 5.88 5.40 -49.96
CA GLN A 176 4.98 4.54 -50.73
C GLN A 176 4.09 5.33 -51.69
N ARG A 177 3.56 6.47 -51.25
CA ARG A 177 2.71 7.33 -52.07
C ARG A 177 3.50 7.94 -53.23
N GLU A 178 4.67 8.51 -52.96
CA GLU A 178 5.57 9.07 -53.98
C GLU A 178 5.96 8.01 -55.02
N HIS A 179 6.24 6.78 -54.58
CA HIS A 179 6.56 5.69 -55.50
C HIS A 179 5.35 5.25 -56.33
N ALA A 180 4.15 5.23 -55.75
CA ALA A 180 2.92 4.92 -56.49
C ALA A 180 2.64 5.98 -57.57
N GLU A 181 2.83 7.26 -57.26
CA GLU A 181 2.72 8.37 -58.22
C GLU A 181 3.76 8.23 -59.35
N GLU A 182 5.00 7.86 -59.02
CA GLU A 182 6.05 7.62 -60.02
C GLU A 182 5.73 6.44 -60.95
N VAL A 183 5.17 5.36 -60.39
CA VAL A 183 4.72 4.20 -61.17
C VAL A 183 3.57 4.58 -62.11
N GLU A 184 2.61 5.37 -61.66
CA GLU A 184 1.51 5.84 -62.51
C GLU A 184 2.03 6.77 -63.63
N ARG A 185 2.89 7.74 -63.31
CA ARG A 185 3.53 8.59 -64.34
C ARG A 185 4.29 7.76 -65.38
N HIS A 186 5.05 6.77 -64.93
CA HIS A 186 5.79 5.88 -65.84
C HIS A 186 4.85 5.03 -66.72
N LYS A 187 3.73 4.56 -66.18
CA LYS A 187 2.70 3.85 -66.96
C LYS A 187 2.09 4.76 -68.02
N GLU A 188 1.75 5.99 -67.68
CA GLU A 188 1.20 6.98 -68.60
C GLU A 188 2.20 7.30 -69.72
N GLU A 189 3.47 7.54 -69.40
CA GLU A 189 4.54 7.75 -70.37
C GLU A 189 4.73 6.54 -71.30
N CYS A 190 4.75 5.33 -70.74
CA CYS A 190 4.82 4.10 -71.53
C CYS A 190 3.62 3.92 -72.45
N GLN A 191 2.43 4.29 -72.00
CA GLN A 191 1.21 4.21 -72.79
C GLN A 191 1.21 5.25 -73.91
N ALA A 192 1.67 6.47 -73.65
CA ALA A 192 1.85 7.50 -74.67
C ALA A 192 2.87 7.06 -75.75
N LEU A 193 4.00 6.48 -75.34
CA LEU A 193 5.03 5.97 -76.26
C LEU A 193 4.51 4.80 -77.12
N LYS A 194 3.73 3.89 -76.53
CA LYS A 194 3.07 2.80 -77.29
C LYS A 194 2.10 3.35 -78.32
N ASN A 195 1.30 4.36 -77.95
CA ASN A 195 0.36 5.02 -78.86
C ASN A 195 1.09 5.74 -80.01
N ALA A 196 2.31 6.24 -79.77
CA ALA A 196 3.18 6.83 -80.79
C ALA A 196 3.92 5.79 -81.67
N GLY A 197 3.67 4.50 -81.48
CA GLY A 197 4.20 3.42 -82.34
C GLY A 197 5.61 2.93 -81.98
N THR A 198 6.14 3.28 -80.80
CA THR A 198 7.42 2.71 -80.34
C THR A 198 7.30 1.23 -80.03
N LYS A 199 8.34 0.46 -80.36
CA LYS A 199 8.37 -0.98 -80.11
C LYS A 199 8.50 -1.22 -78.61
N THR A 200 7.90 -2.30 -78.12
CA THR A 200 7.92 -2.68 -76.70
C THR A 200 9.31 -2.88 -76.11
N LYS A 201 10.32 -3.13 -76.95
CA LYS A 201 11.73 -3.29 -76.53
C LYS A 201 12.42 -1.95 -76.23
N ASP A 202 11.89 -0.84 -76.75
CA ASP A 202 12.49 0.50 -76.65
C ASP A 202 11.80 1.35 -75.56
N LEU A 203 10.88 0.76 -74.79
CA LEU A 203 10.20 1.43 -73.68
C LEU A 203 11.16 1.68 -72.51
N PRO A 204 11.03 2.81 -71.81
CA PRO A 204 11.83 3.09 -70.63
C PRO A 204 11.61 2.04 -69.55
N LYS A 205 12.70 1.63 -68.88
CA LYS A 205 12.61 0.70 -67.74
C LYS A 205 11.82 1.35 -66.62
N GLY A 206 10.91 0.58 -66.02
CA GLY A 206 10.07 1.07 -64.92
C GLY A 206 10.86 1.47 -63.69
N PRO A 207 10.26 2.29 -62.81
CA PRO A 207 10.84 2.61 -61.52
C PRO A 207 11.11 1.28 -60.77
N GLY A 208 12.28 1.20 -60.12
CA GLY A 208 12.70 0.01 -59.38
C GLY A 208 11.77 -0.32 -58.21
N ARG A 209 12.06 -1.38 -57.44
CA ARG A 209 11.22 -1.74 -56.29
C ARG A 209 11.18 -0.60 -55.25
N CYS A 210 9.99 -0.34 -54.71
CA CYS A 210 9.83 0.53 -53.55
C CYS A 210 10.77 0.14 -52.41
N ARG A 211 11.28 1.13 -51.67
CA ARG A 211 12.08 0.90 -50.47
C ARG A 211 11.31 0.07 -49.45
N LEU A 212 12.02 -0.85 -48.80
CA LEU A 212 11.47 -1.64 -47.70
C LEU A 212 11.31 -0.74 -46.47
N LYS A 213 10.31 -1.04 -45.64
CA LYS A 213 10.11 -0.32 -44.37
C LYS A 213 11.33 -0.40 -43.46
N SER A 214 12.07 -1.51 -43.50
CA SER A 214 13.30 -1.72 -42.73
C SER A 214 14.45 -0.81 -43.13
N SER A 215 14.40 -0.18 -44.32
CA SER A 215 15.41 0.80 -44.77
C SER A 215 15.01 2.25 -44.49
N VAL A 216 13.85 2.49 -43.89
CA VAL A 216 13.38 3.83 -43.52
C VAL A 216 13.82 4.12 -42.08
N THR A 217 14.55 5.22 -41.88
CA THR A 217 15.02 5.66 -40.57
C THR A 217 14.20 6.84 -40.06
N GLU A 218 14.47 7.27 -38.83
CA GLU A 218 13.83 8.45 -38.26
C GLU A 218 14.20 9.75 -39.02
N ASP A 219 15.36 9.79 -39.67
CA ASP A 219 15.81 10.93 -40.48
C ASP A 219 14.98 11.15 -41.75
N ASP A 220 14.25 10.12 -42.21
CA ASP A 220 13.36 10.22 -43.37
C ASP A 220 12.04 10.93 -43.02
N TYR A 221 11.74 11.13 -41.73
CA TYR A 221 10.54 11.84 -41.29
C TYR A 221 10.63 13.34 -41.60
N ARG A 222 9.52 13.89 -42.11
CA ARG A 222 9.33 15.33 -42.27
C ARG A 222 8.10 15.76 -41.48
N GLU A 223 8.13 16.97 -40.92
CA GLU A 223 6.98 17.53 -40.20
C GLU A 223 5.71 17.60 -41.08
N SER A 224 5.90 17.71 -42.40
CA SER A 224 4.84 17.64 -43.42
C SER A 224 4.12 16.29 -43.48
N ASP A 225 4.68 15.21 -42.92
CA ASP A 225 4.10 13.87 -42.95
C ASP A 225 2.95 13.70 -41.94
N GLY A 226 2.81 14.64 -41.00
CA GLY A 226 1.78 14.66 -39.97
C GLY A 226 2.35 14.78 -38.56
N LEU A 227 1.54 15.32 -37.64
CA LEU A 227 1.93 15.53 -36.25
C LEU A 227 1.92 14.20 -35.47
N VAL A 228 3.07 13.83 -34.91
CA VAL A 228 3.15 12.72 -33.94
C VAL A 228 2.99 13.32 -32.55
N SER A 229 1.77 13.25 -32.00
CA SER A 229 1.51 13.72 -30.64
C SER A 229 2.19 12.82 -29.62
N SER A 230 3.09 13.39 -28.82
CA SER A 230 3.67 12.73 -27.65
C SER A 230 2.67 12.75 -26.49
N ILE A 231 1.60 11.99 -26.59
CA ILE A 231 0.74 11.74 -25.42
C ILE A 231 1.54 10.80 -24.52
N LEU A 232 2.20 11.41 -23.53
CA LEU A 232 2.65 10.71 -22.35
C LEU A 232 1.38 10.47 -21.51
N ASP A 233 0.96 9.22 -21.41
CA ASP A 233 -0.01 8.81 -20.39
C ASP A 233 0.69 8.87 -19.02
N VAL A 234 0.93 10.10 -18.51
CA VAL A 234 1.54 10.35 -17.20
C VAL A 234 0.52 10.12 -16.07
N GLU A 235 -0.78 10.11 -16.39
CA GLU A 235 -1.87 9.98 -15.40
C GLU A 235 -1.97 8.59 -14.75
N GLU A 236 -1.27 7.57 -15.25
CA GLU A 236 -1.28 6.22 -14.65
C GLU A 236 -0.18 5.98 -13.59
N LEU A 237 0.70 6.95 -13.32
CA LEU A 237 1.81 6.77 -12.36
C LEU A 237 1.57 7.40 -10.98
N GLU A 238 0.47 8.14 -10.78
CA GLU A 238 0.10 8.74 -9.47
C GLU A 238 -0.92 7.91 -8.67
N LYS A 239 -1.36 6.76 -9.20
CA LYS A 239 -2.22 5.82 -8.46
C LYS A 239 -1.39 4.62 -8.03
N ASP A 240 -0.82 4.70 -6.83
CA ASP A 240 -0.79 3.63 -5.81
C ASP A 240 -0.03 4.08 -4.55
#